data_AF-A0A6J2JGF2-F1
#
_entry.id   AF-A0A6J2JGF2-F1
#
_cell.length_a   1.000
_cell.length_b   1.000
_cell.length_c   1.000
_cell.angle_alpha   90.00
_cell.angle_beta   90.00
_cell.angle_gamma   90.00
#
_symmetry.space_group_name_H-M   'P 1'
#
loop_
_entity.id
_entity.type
_entity.pdbx_description
1 polymer ?
#
loop_
_entity_poly.entity_id
_entity_poly.type
_entity_poly.pdbx_seq_one_letter_code
_entity_poly.pdbx_strand_id
1 'polypeptide(L)'
;MYGSVPLIVRLLASSVSVANRAGKIVRDVMSKGELGIVEKGKDDYQTEADRSAQRCIVASLAAQYPNLKIIGEEDSLEDEGEVVSDWLVNEIDKEILKLQCPPNLQEVKEEDIVVWVDPLDGTSEYTQGALMLKRDPWERWKMYLTHPFISMKWYLSLLQNNYGFLEHVTVLIGIAVNETPVAGVIHQPYYKNIVEGDKKIGRTIWGLHGVGVGGFTPAPPPESIVITTTRSHSNPVVEEALKVMNASKVLRVGGAGYKVSILL
;
A
#
# COMPACT_ATOMS: atom_id res chain seq x y z
N MET A 1 3.75 -20.12 -20.32
CA MET A 1 5.02 -20.30 -21.07
C MET A 1 5.78 -18.97 -21.06
N TYR A 2 6.71 -18.81 -20.11
CA TYR A 2 7.66 -17.67 -20.07
C TYR A 2 9.06 -18.15 -19.60
N GLY A 3 9.40 -19.43 -19.83
CA GLY A 3 10.60 -20.04 -19.24
C GLY A 3 11.94 -19.41 -19.65
N SER A 4 11.95 -18.58 -20.70
CA SER A 4 13.12 -17.82 -21.13
C SER A 4 13.31 -16.49 -20.39
N VAL A 5 12.30 -16.00 -19.66
CA VAL A 5 12.40 -14.75 -18.90
C VAL A 5 12.95 -15.06 -17.49
N PRO A 6 13.99 -14.35 -17.03
CA PRO A 6 14.57 -14.57 -15.70
C PRO A 6 13.53 -14.49 -14.58
N LEU A 7 13.72 -15.33 -13.55
CA LEU A 7 12.76 -15.50 -12.46
C LEU A 7 12.37 -14.16 -11.81
N ILE A 8 13.36 -13.30 -11.51
CA ILE A 8 13.11 -12.03 -10.83
C ILE A 8 12.19 -11.09 -11.61
N VAL A 9 12.32 -11.08 -12.95
CA VAL A 9 11.49 -10.26 -13.83
C VAL A 9 10.07 -10.82 -13.92
N ARG A 10 9.94 -12.16 -14.00
CA ARG A 10 8.63 -12.81 -13.94
C ARG A 10 7.93 -12.54 -12.62
N LEU A 11 8.64 -12.69 -11.50
CA LEU A 11 8.09 -12.46 -10.17
C LEU A 11 7.62 -11.01 -10.00
N LEU A 12 8.45 -10.02 -10.36
CA LEU A 12 8.05 -8.60 -10.34
C LEU A 12 6.81 -8.34 -11.21
N ALA A 13 6.75 -8.93 -12.40
CA ALA A 13 5.62 -8.78 -13.31
C ALA A 13 4.33 -9.40 -12.74
N SER A 14 4.41 -10.56 -12.10
CA SER A 14 3.28 -11.15 -11.37
C SER A 14 2.89 -10.31 -10.16
N SER A 15 3.85 -9.79 -9.39
CA SER A 15 3.60 -8.91 -8.25
C SER A 15 2.86 -7.63 -8.64
N VAL A 16 3.14 -7.04 -9.81
CA VAL A 16 2.39 -5.88 -10.34
C VAL A 16 0.92 -6.25 -10.59
N SER A 17 0.64 -7.36 -11.27
CA SER A 17 -0.73 -7.84 -11.52
C SER A 17 -1.48 -8.14 -10.22
N VAL A 18 -0.80 -8.82 -9.30
CA VAL A 18 -1.34 -9.22 -8.00
C VAL A 18 -1.65 -8.00 -7.12
N ALA A 19 -0.75 -7.01 -7.06
CA ALA A 19 -0.97 -5.76 -6.32
C ALA A 19 -2.15 -4.95 -6.88
N ASN A 20 -2.35 -4.94 -8.21
CA ASN A 20 -3.54 -4.34 -8.83
C ASN A 20 -4.84 -4.99 -8.35
N ARG A 21 -4.87 -6.34 -8.25
CA ARG A 21 -6.03 -7.08 -7.75
C ARG A 21 -6.25 -6.82 -6.25
N ALA A 22 -5.19 -6.86 -5.45
CA ALA A 22 -5.25 -6.52 -4.03
C ALA A 22 -5.83 -5.12 -3.81
N GLY A 23 -5.38 -4.12 -4.58
CA GLY A 23 -5.96 -2.77 -4.52
C GLY A 23 -7.43 -2.71 -4.92
N LYS A 24 -7.90 -3.56 -5.84
CA LYS A 24 -9.33 -3.69 -6.12
C LYS A 24 -10.08 -4.27 -4.92
N ILE A 25 -9.55 -5.31 -4.27
CA ILE A 25 -10.15 -5.89 -3.06
C ILE A 25 -10.28 -4.83 -1.96
N VAL A 26 -9.23 -4.04 -1.73
CA VAL A 26 -9.28 -2.90 -0.78
C VAL A 26 -10.43 -1.95 -1.12
N ARG A 27 -10.57 -1.55 -2.39
CA ARG A 27 -11.70 -0.70 -2.82
C ARG A 27 -13.06 -1.37 -2.65
N ASP A 28 -13.18 -2.65 -2.99
CA ASP A 28 -14.42 -3.41 -2.90
C ASP A 28 -14.89 -3.48 -1.43
N VAL A 29 -13.99 -3.78 -0.48
CA VAL A 29 -14.29 -3.80 0.96
C VAL A 29 -14.76 -2.43 1.45
N MET A 30 -14.06 -1.35 1.08
CA MET A 30 -14.50 0.01 1.42
C MET A 30 -15.89 0.31 0.87
N SER A 31 -16.19 -0.11 -0.36
CA SER A 31 -17.49 0.14 -0.99
C SER A 31 -18.66 -0.60 -0.34
N LYS A 32 -18.40 -1.75 0.31
CA LYS A 32 -19.40 -2.45 1.13
C LYS A 32 -19.75 -1.68 2.41
N GLY A 33 -18.84 -0.83 2.91
CA GLY A 33 -19.02 -0.04 4.14
C GLY A 33 -18.80 -0.81 5.45
N GLU A 34 -18.87 -2.14 5.42
CA GLU A 34 -18.56 -3.01 6.55
C GLU A 34 -17.08 -3.43 6.51
N LEU A 35 -16.21 -2.62 7.12
CA LEU A 35 -14.76 -2.86 7.05
C LEU A 35 -14.28 -4.08 7.87
N GLY A 36 -15.09 -4.69 8.73
CA GLY A 36 -14.65 -5.84 9.55
C GLY A 36 -13.42 -5.53 10.43
N ILE A 37 -13.41 -4.35 11.07
CA ILE A 37 -12.30 -3.83 11.90
C ILE A 37 -12.11 -4.69 13.15
N VAL A 38 -10.86 -5.07 13.40
CA VAL A 38 -10.33 -5.73 14.61
C VAL A 38 -9.26 -4.82 15.20
N GLU A 39 -9.25 -4.64 16.52
CA GLU A 39 -8.23 -3.86 17.23
C GLU A 39 -7.22 -4.83 17.86
N LYS A 40 -5.98 -4.82 17.35
CA LYS A 40 -4.87 -5.68 17.82
C LYS A 40 -4.14 -5.06 19.01
N GLY A 41 -4.25 -3.74 19.16
CA GLY A 41 -3.64 -2.95 20.22
C GLY A 41 -4.09 -1.49 20.16
N LYS A 42 -3.49 -0.64 21.00
CA LYS A 42 -3.82 0.79 21.00
C LYS A 42 -3.40 1.42 19.67
N ASP A 43 -4.38 1.95 18.93
CA ASP A 43 -4.21 2.57 17.61
C ASP A 43 -3.66 1.58 16.54
N ASP A 44 -3.79 0.27 16.79
CA ASP A 44 -3.38 -0.82 15.90
C ASP A 44 -4.64 -1.58 15.42
N TYR A 45 -4.98 -1.35 14.14
CA TYR A 45 -6.21 -1.83 13.52
C TYR A 45 -5.90 -2.77 12.37
N GLN A 46 -6.76 -3.78 12.19
CA GLN A 46 -6.79 -4.67 11.04
C GLN A 46 -8.22 -4.70 10.48
N THR A 47 -8.40 -4.81 9.17
CA THR A 47 -9.72 -4.86 8.52
C THR A 47 -9.88 -6.12 7.64
N GLU A 48 -11.09 -6.34 7.11
CA GLU A 48 -11.31 -7.35 6.06
C GLU A 48 -10.43 -7.08 4.83
N ALA A 49 -10.09 -5.82 4.55
CA ALA A 49 -9.25 -5.48 3.41
C ALA A 49 -7.82 -5.98 3.59
N ASP A 50 -7.22 -5.83 4.77
CA ASP A 50 -5.86 -6.31 5.08
C ASP A 50 -5.79 -7.83 4.91
N ARG A 51 -6.69 -8.57 5.58
CA ARG A 51 -6.76 -10.04 5.49
C ARG A 51 -7.01 -10.53 4.06
N SER A 52 -8.00 -9.95 3.36
CA SER A 52 -8.36 -10.39 2.01
C SER A 52 -7.29 -10.06 0.98
N ALA A 53 -6.63 -8.90 1.09
CA ALA A 53 -5.53 -8.53 0.23
C ALA A 53 -4.32 -9.45 0.47
N GLN A 54 -3.97 -9.76 1.72
CA GLN A 54 -2.89 -10.71 2.02
C GLN A 54 -3.16 -12.08 1.42
N ARG A 55 -4.37 -12.63 1.62
CA ARG A 55 -4.77 -13.92 1.03
C ARG A 55 -4.63 -13.92 -0.49
N CYS A 56 -5.11 -12.87 -1.16
CA CYS A 56 -4.98 -12.71 -2.61
C CYS A 56 -3.51 -12.73 -3.04
N ILE A 57 -2.65 -11.96 -2.36
CA ILE A 57 -1.23 -11.85 -2.71
C ILE A 57 -0.50 -13.17 -2.49
N VAL A 58 -0.60 -13.73 -1.29
CA VAL A 58 0.11 -14.95 -0.89
C VAL A 58 -0.32 -16.12 -1.76
N ALA A 59 -1.63 -16.35 -1.94
CA ALA A 59 -2.10 -17.50 -2.70
C ALA A 59 -1.79 -17.38 -4.19
N SER A 60 -1.88 -16.18 -4.78
CA SER A 60 -1.56 -15.98 -6.20
C SER A 60 -0.08 -16.20 -6.50
N LEU A 61 0.80 -15.74 -5.60
CA LEU A 61 2.25 -15.91 -5.76
C LEU A 61 2.67 -17.36 -5.46
N ALA A 62 2.17 -17.97 -4.38
CA ALA A 62 2.49 -19.34 -4.02
C ALA A 62 2.02 -20.37 -5.08
N ALA A 63 0.89 -20.11 -5.73
CA ALA A 63 0.41 -20.95 -6.84
C ALA A 63 1.34 -20.90 -8.07
N GLN A 64 2.04 -19.78 -8.30
CA GLN A 64 2.96 -19.60 -9.43
C GLN A 64 4.42 -19.95 -9.10
N TYR A 65 4.81 -19.80 -7.83
CA TYR A 65 6.19 -19.94 -7.33
C TYR A 65 6.17 -20.77 -6.03
N PRO A 66 6.05 -22.10 -6.13
CA PRO A 66 5.75 -22.96 -4.99
C PRO A 66 6.90 -23.08 -3.96
N ASN A 67 8.14 -22.74 -4.33
CA ASN A 67 9.29 -22.77 -3.42
C ASN A 67 9.63 -21.38 -2.84
N LEU A 68 8.87 -20.35 -3.22
CA LEU A 68 9.10 -18.99 -2.81
C LEU A 68 8.70 -18.78 -1.34
N LYS A 69 9.59 -18.17 -0.55
CA LYS A 69 9.24 -17.75 0.80
C LYS A 69 8.50 -16.41 0.76
N ILE A 70 7.29 -16.37 1.32
CA ILE A 70 6.46 -15.15 1.41
C ILE A 70 6.16 -14.89 2.88
N ILE A 71 6.40 -13.67 3.34
CA ILE A 71 6.13 -13.21 4.71
C ILE A 71 5.17 -12.03 4.63
N GLY A 72 4.00 -12.15 5.24
CA GLY A 72 3.01 -11.08 5.33
C GLY A 72 3.00 -10.43 6.72
N GLU A 73 2.45 -9.22 6.81
CA GLU A 73 2.21 -8.51 8.06
C GLU A 73 1.16 -9.20 8.95
N GLU A 74 0.07 -9.70 8.35
CA GLU A 74 -1.04 -10.25 9.11
C GLU A 74 -0.78 -11.71 9.52
N ASP A 75 -1.34 -12.11 10.66
CA ASP A 75 -1.21 -13.47 11.21
C ASP A 75 -1.61 -14.56 10.20
N SER A 76 -1.11 -15.78 10.43
CA SER A 76 -1.15 -16.87 9.44
C SER A 76 -2.57 -17.20 8.97
N LEU A 77 -2.69 -17.43 7.65
CA LEU A 77 -3.94 -17.74 6.95
C LEU A 77 -4.37 -19.21 7.10
N GLU A 78 -3.68 -19.99 7.94
CA GLU A 78 -3.81 -21.45 8.03
C GLU A 78 -5.23 -21.88 8.46
N ASP A 79 -5.97 -21.02 9.15
CA ASP A 79 -7.30 -21.32 9.68
C ASP A 79 -8.48 -20.78 8.85
N GLU A 80 -8.24 -20.13 7.70
CA GLU A 80 -9.27 -19.31 7.04
C GLU A 80 -9.89 -19.90 5.74
N GLY A 81 -9.77 -21.21 5.53
CA GLY A 81 -10.44 -21.95 4.46
C GLY A 81 -9.84 -21.76 3.04
N GLU A 82 -10.47 -22.35 2.02
CA GLU A 82 -10.00 -22.25 0.64
C GLU A 82 -10.08 -20.81 0.10
N VAL A 83 -9.02 -20.36 -0.59
CA VAL A 83 -9.00 -19.05 -1.24
C VAL A 83 -9.99 -19.04 -2.40
N VAL A 84 -10.87 -18.05 -2.41
CA VAL A 84 -11.84 -17.85 -3.48
C VAL A 84 -11.10 -17.79 -4.82
N SER A 85 -11.47 -18.64 -5.78
CA SER A 85 -10.81 -18.74 -7.09
C SER A 85 -10.72 -17.40 -7.81
N ASP A 86 -11.73 -16.55 -7.63
CA ASP A 86 -11.82 -15.22 -8.23
C ASP A 86 -10.74 -14.25 -7.70
N TRP A 87 -10.12 -14.56 -6.57
CA TRP A 87 -9.03 -13.75 -6.00
C TRP A 87 -7.66 -14.16 -6.53
N LEU A 88 -7.55 -15.34 -7.14
CA LEU A 88 -6.29 -15.81 -7.70
C LEU A 88 -5.97 -15.09 -9.01
N VAL A 89 -4.77 -14.52 -9.07
CA VAL A 89 -4.26 -13.83 -10.25
C VAL A 89 -3.14 -14.66 -10.86
N ASN A 90 -3.41 -15.19 -12.06
CA ASN A 90 -2.40 -15.86 -12.89
C ASN A 90 -1.88 -14.96 -14.02
N GLU A 91 -2.37 -13.73 -14.09
CA GLU A 91 -1.96 -12.74 -15.08
C GLU A 91 -0.59 -12.15 -14.73
N ILE A 92 0.20 -11.86 -15.77
CA ILE A 92 1.55 -11.31 -15.65
C ILE A 92 1.62 -10.03 -16.47
N ASP A 93 2.19 -8.96 -15.88
CA ASP A 93 2.33 -7.69 -16.57
C ASP A 93 3.32 -7.79 -17.76
N LYS A 94 2.80 -7.59 -18.97
CA LYS A 94 3.56 -7.77 -20.21
C LYS A 94 4.62 -6.70 -20.44
N GLU A 95 4.47 -5.51 -19.87
CA GLU A 95 5.47 -4.45 -20.01
C GLU A 95 6.66 -4.73 -19.08
N ILE A 96 6.40 -5.23 -17.87
CA ILE A 96 7.47 -5.65 -16.96
C ILE A 96 8.26 -6.85 -17.52
N LEU A 97 7.61 -7.78 -18.23
CA LEU A 97 8.31 -8.89 -18.88
C LEU A 97 9.35 -8.47 -19.93
N LYS A 98 9.28 -7.23 -20.43
CA LYS A 98 10.25 -6.69 -21.40
C LYS A 98 11.51 -6.12 -20.72
N LEU A 99 11.53 -6.01 -19.39
CA LEU A 99 12.68 -5.47 -18.67
C LEU A 99 13.91 -6.39 -18.85
N GLN A 100 15.06 -5.75 -19.03
CA GLN A 100 16.33 -6.47 -19.10
C GLN A 100 16.81 -6.80 -17.69
N CYS A 101 16.94 -8.09 -17.40
CA CYS A 101 17.41 -8.53 -16.09
C CYS A 101 18.91 -8.22 -15.89
N PRO A 102 19.31 -7.56 -14.80
CA PRO A 102 20.71 -7.36 -14.46
C PRO A 102 21.47 -8.69 -14.39
N PRO A 103 22.75 -8.76 -14.84
CA PRO A 103 23.53 -10.00 -14.87
C PRO A 103 23.57 -10.73 -13.51
N ASN A 104 23.68 -9.99 -12.41
CA ASN A 104 23.74 -10.54 -11.06
C ASN A 104 22.41 -11.13 -10.56
N LEU A 105 21.30 -10.98 -11.29
CA LEU A 105 19.98 -11.51 -10.94
C LEU A 105 19.43 -12.54 -11.94
N GLN A 106 20.21 -12.92 -12.97
CA GLN A 106 19.72 -13.82 -14.03
C GLN A 106 19.49 -15.26 -13.56
N GLU A 107 20.36 -15.75 -12.67
CA GLU A 107 20.39 -17.15 -12.23
C GLU A 107 19.78 -17.37 -10.84
N VAL A 108 19.05 -16.38 -10.32
CA VAL A 108 18.38 -16.45 -9.02
C VAL A 108 17.30 -17.53 -9.04
N LYS A 109 17.23 -18.32 -7.97
CA LYS A 109 16.23 -19.36 -7.77
C LYS A 109 15.17 -18.93 -6.76
N GLU A 110 14.06 -19.65 -6.69
CA GLU A 110 12.96 -19.31 -5.78
C GLU A 110 13.41 -19.39 -4.31
N GLU A 111 14.26 -20.35 -3.96
CA GLU A 111 14.80 -20.52 -2.61
C GLU A 111 15.71 -19.37 -2.14
N ASP A 112 16.27 -18.58 -3.06
CA ASP A 112 17.12 -17.42 -2.75
C ASP A 112 16.29 -16.16 -2.47
N ILE A 113 14.97 -16.21 -2.74
CA ILE A 113 14.08 -15.06 -2.71
C ILE A 113 13.19 -15.10 -1.46
N VAL A 114 13.06 -13.94 -0.83
CA VAL A 114 12.02 -13.67 0.17
C VAL A 114 11.16 -12.51 -0.29
N VAL A 115 9.84 -12.73 -0.31
CA VAL A 115 8.85 -11.67 -0.56
C VAL A 115 8.26 -11.21 0.76
N TRP A 116 8.27 -9.89 0.97
CA TRP A 116 7.66 -9.22 2.12
C TRP A 116 6.40 -8.50 1.66
N VAL A 117 5.28 -8.74 2.35
CA VAL A 117 3.97 -8.21 2.00
C VAL A 117 3.43 -7.39 3.15
N ASP A 118 3.11 -6.13 2.86
CA ASP A 118 2.19 -5.33 3.66
C ASP A 118 0.93 -5.16 2.80
N PRO A 119 -0.16 -5.86 3.14
CA PRO A 119 -1.34 -5.97 2.29
C PRO A 119 -2.17 -4.67 2.26
N LEU A 120 -2.00 -3.80 3.26
CA LEU A 120 -2.68 -2.50 3.37
C LEU A 120 -1.89 -1.60 4.34
N ASP A 121 -0.91 -0.89 3.81
CA ASP A 121 -0.16 0.13 4.56
C ASP A 121 -1.06 1.34 4.77
N GLY A 122 -1.18 1.80 6.02
CA GLY A 122 -2.05 2.92 6.40
C GLY A 122 -3.45 2.50 6.85
N THR A 123 -3.61 1.35 7.51
CA THR A 123 -4.89 0.86 8.04
C THR A 123 -5.58 1.87 8.97
N SER A 124 -4.81 2.61 9.77
CA SER A 124 -5.33 3.73 10.57
C SER A 124 -5.98 4.83 9.71
N GLU A 125 -5.37 5.19 8.59
CA GLU A 125 -5.91 6.18 7.64
C GLU A 125 -7.13 5.65 6.88
N TYR A 126 -7.12 4.36 6.55
CA TYR A 126 -8.21 3.64 5.89
C TYR A 126 -9.46 3.57 6.77
N THR A 127 -9.29 3.26 8.06
CA THR A 127 -10.40 3.08 9.00
C THR A 127 -11.00 4.38 9.53
N GLN A 128 -10.27 5.50 9.48
CA GLN A 128 -10.71 6.77 10.07
C GLN A 128 -12.06 7.27 9.58
N GLY A 129 -12.39 7.07 8.29
CA GLY A 129 -13.71 7.42 7.75
C GLY A 129 -14.84 6.61 8.38
N ALA A 130 -14.62 5.32 8.61
CA ALA A 130 -15.59 4.41 9.20
C ALA A 130 -15.68 4.55 10.73
N LEU A 131 -14.54 4.74 11.42
CA LEU A 131 -14.50 4.89 12.88
C LEU A 131 -15.18 6.19 13.34
N MET A 132 -15.08 7.27 12.56
CA MET A 132 -15.84 8.51 12.85
C MET A 132 -17.36 8.32 12.73
N LEU A 133 -17.82 7.33 11.96
CA LEU A 133 -19.23 6.96 11.84
C LEU A 133 -19.67 5.89 12.85
N LYS A 134 -18.75 5.19 13.51
CA LYS A 134 -19.12 4.21 14.57
C LYS A 134 -19.31 4.82 15.95
N ARG A 135 -18.85 6.06 16.20
CA ARG A 135 -19.10 6.75 17.47
C ARG A 135 -20.54 7.26 17.55
N ASP A 136 -21.14 7.06 18.72
CA ASP A 136 -22.46 7.58 19.10
C ASP A 136 -22.63 9.05 18.67
N PRO A 137 -23.80 9.48 18.17
CA PRO A 137 -24.03 10.86 17.72
C PRO A 137 -23.60 11.93 18.73
N TRP A 138 -23.69 11.65 20.03
CA TRP A 138 -23.28 12.55 21.10
C TRP A 138 -21.75 12.66 21.23
N GLU A 139 -21.03 11.55 21.13
CA GLU A 139 -19.56 11.54 21.14
C GLU A 139 -18.98 12.19 19.88
N ARG A 140 -19.67 12.06 18.73
CA ARG A 140 -19.34 12.87 17.54
C ARG A 140 -19.50 14.36 17.84
N TRP A 141 -20.63 14.75 18.43
CA TRP A 141 -20.93 16.15 18.75
C TRP A 141 -19.91 16.77 19.71
N LYS A 142 -19.49 16.03 20.73
CA LYS A 142 -18.49 16.43 21.72
C LYS A 142 -17.11 16.69 21.10
N MET A 143 -16.70 15.90 20.11
CA MET A 143 -15.41 16.07 19.43
C MET A 143 -15.35 17.36 18.58
N TYR A 144 -16.49 17.83 18.03
CA TYR A 144 -16.55 19.13 17.34
C TYR A 144 -16.32 20.30 18.29
N LEU A 145 -16.79 20.18 19.53
CA LEU A 145 -16.68 21.26 20.53
C LEU A 145 -15.29 21.33 21.16
N THR A 146 -14.52 20.23 21.13
CA THR A 146 -13.21 20.16 21.81
C THR A 146 -12.01 20.36 20.88
N HIS A 147 -12.18 20.32 19.56
CA HIS A 147 -11.08 20.51 18.61
C HIS A 147 -11.10 21.91 17.96
N PRO A 148 -10.13 22.80 18.28
CA PRO A 148 -10.14 24.20 17.84
C PRO A 148 -9.91 24.44 16.34
N PHE A 149 -9.78 23.38 15.52
CA PHE A 149 -9.43 23.48 14.09
C PHE A 149 -10.37 22.71 13.14
N ILE A 150 -11.44 22.10 13.65
CA ILE A 150 -12.40 21.37 12.79
C ILE A 150 -13.44 22.35 12.24
N SER A 151 -13.32 22.71 10.96
CA SER A 151 -14.25 23.58 10.26
C SER A 151 -15.57 22.87 9.90
N MET A 152 -16.71 23.58 9.94
CA MET A 152 -18.02 23.08 9.48
C MET A 152 -17.98 22.55 8.03
N LYS A 153 -17.08 23.10 7.20
CA LYS A 153 -16.83 22.66 5.82
C LYS A 153 -16.21 21.25 5.78
N TRP A 154 -15.38 20.91 6.77
CA TRP A 154 -14.79 19.58 6.94
C TRP A 154 -15.83 18.56 7.44
N TYR A 155 -16.73 18.97 8.35
CA TYR A 155 -17.87 18.14 8.77
C TYR A 155 -18.82 17.79 7.62
N LEU A 156 -19.20 18.79 6.82
CA LEU A 156 -20.05 18.58 5.64
C LEU A 156 -19.35 17.73 4.56
N SER A 157 -18.02 17.80 4.46
CA SER A 157 -17.23 16.92 3.59
C SER A 157 -17.27 15.45 4.04
N LEU A 158 -17.38 15.16 5.35
CA LEU A 158 -17.54 13.81 5.88
C LEU A 158 -18.91 13.21 5.54
N LEU A 159 -19.94 14.06 5.42
CA LEU A 159 -21.29 13.66 4.96
C LEU A 159 -21.36 13.40 3.44
N GLN A 160 -20.35 13.84 2.67
CA GLN A 160 -20.32 13.80 1.20
C GLN A 160 -19.43 12.68 0.60
N ASN A 161 -19.34 11.50 1.22
CA ASN A 161 -18.66 10.29 0.68
C ASN A 161 -17.11 10.25 0.69
N ASN A 162 -16.40 11.10 1.43
CA ASN A 162 -14.94 10.94 1.57
C ASN A 162 -14.57 10.32 2.93
N TYR A 163 -14.63 8.99 2.99
CA TYR A 163 -14.27 8.19 4.15
C TYR A 163 -12.73 8.15 4.30
N GLY A 164 -12.13 8.82 5.28
CA GLY A 164 -10.72 8.61 5.65
C GLY A 164 -9.68 9.22 4.69
N PHE A 165 -8.39 9.00 4.97
CA PHE A 165 -7.27 9.48 4.15
C PHE A 165 -6.85 8.41 3.14
N LEU A 166 -7.78 8.01 2.27
CA LEU A 166 -7.61 6.85 1.38
C LEU A 166 -6.44 6.96 0.40
N GLU A 167 -6.04 8.18 0.07
CA GLU A 167 -4.83 8.43 -0.73
C GLU A 167 -3.53 7.99 -0.04
N HIS A 168 -3.52 7.90 1.30
CA HIS A 168 -2.38 7.42 2.08
C HIS A 168 -2.25 5.90 2.09
N VAL A 169 -3.28 5.18 1.63
CA VAL A 169 -3.31 3.73 1.68
C VAL A 169 -2.52 3.15 0.52
N THR A 170 -1.64 2.20 0.81
CA THR A 170 -0.86 1.49 -0.22
C THR A 170 -0.86 -0.03 0.00
N VAL A 171 -0.60 -0.79 -1.05
CA VAL A 171 -0.27 -2.22 -0.97
C VAL A 171 1.20 -2.36 -1.34
N LEU A 172 1.98 -3.03 -0.49
CA LEU A 172 3.43 -3.13 -0.66
C LEU A 172 3.84 -4.60 -0.86
N ILE A 173 4.64 -4.82 -1.89
CA ILE A 173 5.30 -6.11 -2.13
C ILE A 173 6.78 -5.83 -2.32
N GLY A 174 7.60 -6.18 -1.34
CA GLY A 174 9.07 -6.10 -1.41
C GLY A 174 9.67 -7.45 -1.79
N ILE A 175 10.67 -7.45 -2.67
CA ILE A 175 11.35 -8.66 -3.14
C ILE A 175 12.83 -8.54 -2.80
N ALA A 176 13.31 -9.44 -1.94
CA ALA A 176 14.70 -9.54 -1.55
C ALA A 176 15.33 -10.83 -2.09
N VAL A 177 16.58 -10.73 -2.54
CA VAL A 177 17.42 -11.85 -2.96
C VAL A 177 18.61 -11.90 -2.02
N ASN A 178 18.84 -13.04 -1.35
CA ASN A 178 19.94 -13.19 -0.39
C ASN A 178 20.01 -12.01 0.61
N GLU A 179 18.88 -11.74 1.26
CA GLU A 179 18.72 -10.68 2.28
C GLU A 179 18.84 -9.24 1.76
N THR A 180 19.06 -9.03 0.45
CA THR A 180 19.17 -7.69 -0.15
C THR A 180 17.89 -7.35 -0.91
N PRO A 181 17.23 -6.21 -0.65
CA PRO A 181 16.07 -5.77 -1.43
C PRO A 181 16.51 -5.41 -2.86
N VAL A 182 15.93 -6.07 -3.86
CA VAL A 182 16.31 -5.88 -5.27
C VAL A 182 15.16 -5.43 -6.15
N ALA A 183 13.91 -5.68 -5.75
CA ALA A 183 12.75 -5.24 -6.51
C ALA A 183 11.57 -4.96 -5.56
N GLY A 184 10.57 -4.25 -6.05
CA GLY A 184 9.36 -4.00 -5.26
C GLY A 184 8.24 -3.33 -6.03
N VAL A 185 7.05 -3.39 -5.44
CA VAL A 185 5.81 -2.82 -5.96
C VAL A 185 5.14 -2.00 -4.87
N ILE A 186 4.70 -0.80 -5.22
CA ILE A 186 3.82 0.05 -4.42
C ILE A 186 2.55 0.29 -5.23
N HIS A 187 1.44 -0.28 -4.81
CA HIS A 187 0.14 0.01 -5.42
C HIS A 187 -0.63 1.02 -4.56
N GLN A 188 -1.16 2.06 -5.19
CA GLN A 188 -1.99 3.08 -4.52
C GLN A 188 -3.44 2.91 -4.99
N PRO A 189 -4.33 2.26 -4.20
CA PRO A 189 -5.66 1.89 -4.67
C PRO A 189 -6.55 3.08 -5.03
N TYR A 190 -6.35 4.23 -4.38
CA TYR A 190 -7.19 5.43 -4.52
C TYR A 190 -6.52 6.57 -5.28
N TYR A 191 -5.39 6.32 -5.94
CA TYR A 191 -4.77 7.32 -6.80
C TYR A 191 -5.72 7.71 -7.94
N LYS A 192 -5.99 9.01 -8.10
CA LYS A 192 -6.93 9.52 -9.11
C LYS A 192 -6.15 9.81 -10.39
N ASN A 193 -6.22 8.90 -11.37
CA ASN A 193 -5.75 9.18 -12.73
C ASN A 193 -6.86 9.92 -13.50
N ILE A 194 -6.53 11.10 -14.03
CA ILE A 194 -7.39 11.81 -14.97
C ILE A 194 -6.75 11.64 -16.34
N VAL A 195 -7.23 10.67 -17.11
CA VAL A 195 -6.80 10.46 -18.51
C VAL A 195 -8.03 10.64 -19.39
N GLU A 196 -8.02 11.68 -20.24
CA GLU A 196 -8.98 11.89 -21.34
C GLU A 196 -10.48 11.75 -21.02
N GLY A 197 -10.90 12.06 -19.78
CA GLY A 197 -12.32 12.04 -19.37
C GLY A 197 -12.77 10.75 -18.68
N ASP A 198 -12.00 9.66 -18.78
CA ASP A 198 -12.23 8.44 -18.01
C ASP A 198 -11.50 8.49 -16.67
N LYS A 199 -12.28 8.40 -15.59
CA LYS A 199 -11.74 8.33 -14.22
C LYS A 199 -11.25 6.91 -13.95
N LYS A 200 -9.99 6.64 -14.27
CA LYS A 200 -9.32 5.42 -13.80
C LYS A 200 -8.81 5.65 -12.37
N ILE A 201 -9.20 4.77 -11.46
CA ILE A 201 -8.72 4.79 -10.08
C ILE A 201 -7.62 3.74 -9.89
N GLY A 202 -6.59 4.12 -9.15
CA GLY A 202 -5.43 3.29 -8.86
C GLY A 202 -4.23 3.58 -9.74
N ARG A 203 -3.03 3.38 -9.18
CA ARG A 203 -1.77 3.28 -9.93
C ARG A 203 -0.84 2.27 -9.25
N THR A 204 0.10 1.72 -10.02
CA THR A 204 1.11 0.78 -9.53
C THR A 204 2.48 1.28 -9.91
N ILE A 205 3.31 1.52 -8.91
CA ILE A 205 4.71 1.87 -9.05
C ILE A 205 5.52 0.60 -8.84
N TRP A 206 6.58 0.43 -9.63
CA TRP A 206 7.49 -0.70 -9.49
C TRP A 206 8.94 -0.22 -9.53
N GLY A 207 9.84 -1.02 -8.97
CA GLY A 207 11.27 -0.81 -9.06
C GLY A 207 12.03 -2.12 -9.19
N LEU A 208 13.14 -2.09 -9.93
CA LEU A 208 14.11 -3.17 -10.04
C LEU A 208 15.52 -2.57 -10.01
N HIS A 209 16.31 -2.96 -9.02
CA HIS A 209 17.67 -2.50 -8.82
C HIS A 209 18.54 -2.80 -10.04
N GLY A 210 19.30 -1.81 -10.51
CA GLY A 210 20.10 -1.90 -11.74
C GLY A 210 19.31 -1.69 -13.04
N VAL A 211 17.97 -1.57 -12.98
CA VAL A 211 17.12 -1.28 -14.15
C VAL A 211 16.44 0.08 -14.02
N GLY A 212 15.80 0.34 -12.89
CA GLY A 212 15.11 1.61 -12.62
C GLY A 212 13.74 1.42 -11.98
N VAL A 213 12.92 2.46 -12.10
CA VAL A 213 11.56 2.53 -11.54
C VAL A 213 10.58 2.95 -12.63
N GLY A 214 9.31 2.59 -12.45
CA GLY A 214 8.25 2.95 -13.40
C GLY A 214 6.86 2.97 -12.77
N GLY A 215 5.85 3.33 -13.57
CA GLY A 215 4.45 3.41 -13.11
C GLY A 215 4.04 4.78 -12.53
N PHE A 216 4.86 5.81 -12.70
CA PHE A 216 4.57 7.19 -12.34
C PHE A 216 5.25 8.18 -13.32
N THR A 217 4.85 9.45 -13.23
CA THR A 217 5.51 10.56 -13.92
C THR A 217 6.39 11.29 -12.90
N PRO A 218 7.73 11.31 -13.08
CA PRO A 218 8.63 11.98 -12.15
C PRO A 218 8.34 13.48 -12.03
N ALA A 219 8.46 14.01 -10.81
CA ALA A 219 8.41 15.44 -10.54
C ALA A 219 9.81 16.01 -10.30
N PRO A 220 10.08 17.28 -10.66
CA PRO A 220 11.32 17.94 -10.27
C PRO A 220 11.38 18.09 -8.73
N PRO A 221 12.59 18.04 -8.14
CA PRO A 221 12.74 18.24 -6.70
C PRO A 221 12.27 19.65 -6.29
N PRO A 222 11.75 19.82 -5.06
CA PRO A 222 11.35 21.13 -4.55
C PRO A 222 12.57 22.05 -4.38
N GLU A 223 12.36 23.37 -4.49
CA GLU A 223 13.40 24.40 -4.29
C GLU A 223 13.91 24.50 -2.85
N SER A 224 13.19 23.90 -1.90
CA SER A 224 13.52 23.93 -0.48
C SER A 224 13.31 22.57 0.18
N ILE A 225 13.90 22.38 1.35
CA ILE A 225 13.79 21.13 2.10
C ILE A 225 12.35 20.98 2.60
N VAL A 226 11.65 19.97 2.07
CA VAL A 226 10.33 19.54 2.54
C VAL A 226 10.51 18.17 3.21
N ILE A 227 10.10 18.06 4.47
CA ILE A 227 10.14 16.79 5.20
C ILE A 227 8.75 16.21 5.26
N THR A 228 8.62 14.91 4.98
CA THR A 228 7.40 14.15 5.25
C THR A 228 7.63 13.22 6.44
N THR A 229 6.66 13.15 7.36
CA THR A 229 6.74 12.35 8.59
C THR A 229 5.38 11.80 8.97
N THR A 230 5.36 10.93 9.98
CA THR A 230 4.16 10.29 10.51
C THR A 230 3.11 11.29 10.97
N ARG A 231 1.86 11.00 10.63
CA ARG A 231 0.68 11.73 11.09
C ARG A 231 0.19 11.27 12.46
N SER A 232 0.22 9.96 12.70
CA SER A 232 -0.47 9.31 13.82
C SER A 232 0.48 8.77 14.91
N HIS A 233 1.77 8.61 14.61
CA HIS A 233 2.75 7.96 15.50
C HIS A 233 3.96 8.84 15.84
N SER A 234 3.75 10.15 16.06
CA SER A 234 4.85 11.06 16.43
C SER A 234 5.23 10.92 17.90
N ASN A 235 6.45 11.31 18.26
CA ASN A 235 6.95 11.34 19.63
C ASN A 235 7.94 12.52 19.82
N PRO A 236 8.34 12.85 21.07
CA PRO A 236 9.25 13.98 21.32
C PRO A 236 10.56 13.91 20.54
N VAL A 237 11.13 12.72 20.34
CA VAL A 237 12.38 12.53 19.58
C VAL A 237 12.19 12.93 18.11
N VAL A 238 11.08 12.55 17.49
CA VAL A 238 10.73 12.96 16.12
C VAL A 238 10.56 14.48 16.04
N GLU A 239 9.88 15.10 17.01
CA GLU A 239 9.66 16.55 17.04
C GLU A 239 10.97 17.34 17.21
N GLU A 240 11.89 16.85 18.04
CA GLU A 240 13.20 17.46 18.20
C GLU A 240 14.05 17.33 16.93
N ALA A 241 14.07 16.16 16.29
CA ALA A 241 14.76 15.96 15.03
C ALA A 241 14.24 16.92 13.94
N LEU A 242 12.91 17.09 13.81
CA LEU A 242 12.31 18.00 12.83
C LEU A 242 12.72 19.46 13.04
N LYS A 243 12.86 19.90 14.29
CA LYS A 243 13.31 21.26 14.61
C LYS A 243 14.75 21.52 14.15
N VAL A 244 15.63 20.53 14.28
CA VAL A 244 17.05 20.66 13.88
C VAL A 244 17.21 20.72 12.36
N MET A 245 16.34 20.03 11.62
CA MET A 245 16.45 19.94 10.15
C MET A 245 16.09 21.25 9.42
N ASN A 246 15.49 22.23 10.11
CA ASN A 246 15.12 23.55 9.58
C ASN A 246 14.38 23.49 8.22
N ALA A 247 13.45 22.53 8.09
CA ALA A 247 12.68 22.34 6.86
C ALA A 247 11.75 23.52 6.60
N SER A 248 11.63 23.92 5.34
CA SER A 248 10.70 24.98 4.93
C SER A 248 9.25 24.53 5.06
N LYS A 249 8.99 23.23 4.98
CA LYS A 249 7.67 22.64 5.20
C LYS A 249 7.80 21.24 5.79
N VAL A 250 6.92 20.92 6.74
CA VAL A 250 6.74 19.56 7.27
C VAL A 250 5.35 19.05 6.88
N LEU A 251 5.32 17.95 6.15
CA LEU A 251 4.11 17.22 5.77
C LEU A 251 3.90 16.08 6.77
N ARG A 252 2.72 16.00 7.38
CA ARG A 252 2.36 14.91 8.30
C ARG A 252 1.31 14.02 7.64
N VAL A 253 1.72 12.85 7.21
CA VAL A 253 0.89 11.91 6.44
C VAL A 253 0.99 10.49 7.01
N GLY A 254 -0.06 9.70 6.76
CA GLY A 254 -0.08 8.27 7.08
C GLY A 254 0.61 7.45 6.00
N GLY A 255 0.80 6.16 6.25
CA GLY A 255 1.34 5.19 5.29
C GLY A 255 2.85 5.33 5.04
N ALA A 256 3.63 4.28 5.29
CA ALA A 256 5.05 4.23 4.93
C ALA A 256 5.25 4.32 3.41
N GLY A 257 4.50 3.54 2.64
CA GLY A 257 4.53 3.53 1.17
C GLY A 257 4.08 4.85 0.56
N TYR A 258 3.09 5.51 1.18
CA TYR A 258 2.66 6.83 0.74
C TYR A 258 3.76 7.89 0.92
N LYS A 259 4.48 7.87 2.05
CA LYS A 259 5.64 8.77 2.27
C LYS A 259 6.73 8.58 1.21
N VAL A 260 7.04 7.34 0.83
CA VAL A 260 7.98 7.06 -0.26
C VAL A 260 7.44 7.58 -1.60
N SER A 261 6.15 7.39 -1.86
CA SER A 261 5.50 7.85 -3.09
C SER A 261 5.50 9.37 -3.28
N ILE A 262 5.66 10.15 -2.19
CA ILE A 262 5.82 11.62 -2.25
C ILE A 262 7.21 12.02 -2.77
N LEU A 263 8.21 11.15 -2.64
CA LEU A 263 9.59 11.42 -3.06
C LEU A 263 9.84 11.14 -4.55
N LEU A 264 8.86 10.55 -5.24
CA LEU A 264 8.91 10.13 -6.64
C LEU A 264 8.24 11.17 -7.54
#